data_AF-A0A937W397-F1
#
_entry.id   AF-A0A937W397-F1
#
_cell.length_a   1.000
_cell.length_b   1.000
_cell.length_c   1.000
_cell.angle_alpha   90.00
_cell.angle_beta   90.00
_cell.angle_gamma   90.00
#
_symmetry.space_group_name_H-M   'P 1'
#
loop_
_entity.id
_entity.type
_entity.pdbx_description
1 polymer ?
#
loop_
_entity_poly.entity_id
_entity_poly.type
_entity_poly.pdbx_seq_one_letter_code
_entity_poly.pdbx_strand_id
1 'polypeptide(L)'
;MDFVAVVDQVIALLRQRGRVAYRTLKRQFQLDDEALEDLKIELIDSQRVATDEQGTVLVWTGEAALPPAPAVALAPASAPLIYTPPYLAERILTSRSALEGERKQVTVLFADLKGSMELLAERDPEEARQFLDPVLEHMMAAVHRYEGTVNQIMGDGIMALFGAPLAHEDHAARACYAALAMQEAMQRYAEEVRRTQGLLVQMRVGLNSGEVVVRAIGNDLHMDYSAVGQTTHLAARMEQLAAPGSVLLTAATLRLVEGFVRVQALGPVPVKGLGAASGAD
;
A
#
# COMPACT_ATOMS: atom_id res chain seq x y z
N MET A 1 3.80 33.25 30.93
CA MET A 1 3.35 32.67 29.66
C MET A 1 2.24 31.70 30.00
N ASP A 2 1.24 31.57 29.12
CA ASP A 2 0.24 30.50 29.29
C ASP A 2 0.91 29.14 29.06
N PHE A 3 0.54 28.13 29.83
CA PHE A 3 1.11 26.78 29.78
C PHE A 3 0.93 26.17 28.39
N VAL A 4 -0.21 26.41 27.75
CA VAL A 4 -0.49 25.97 26.37
C VAL A 4 0.52 26.55 25.37
N ALA A 5 0.88 27.82 25.51
CA ALA A 5 1.88 28.45 24.64
C ALA A 5 3.29 27.90 24.86
N VAL A 6 3.60 27.42 26.08
CA VAL A 6 4.86 26.73 26.37
C VAL A 6 4.88 25.36 25.71
N VAL A 7 3.79 24.59 25.79
CA VAL A 7 3.65 23.27 25.15
C VAL A 7 3.91 23.37 23.63
N ASP A 8 3.27 24.32 22.95
CA ASP A 8 3.45 24.53 21.51
C ASP A 8 4.90 24.88 21.13
N GLN A 9 5.56 25.72 21.93
CA GLN A 9 6.96 26.08 21.71
C GLN A 9 7.92 24.91 21.96
N VAL A 10 7.62 24.05 22.94
CA VAL A 10 8.41 22.83 23.20
C VAL A 10 8.23 21.83 22.07
N ILE A 11 7.02 21.67 21.53
CA ILE A 11 6.73 20.84 20.35
C ILE A 11 7.53 21.35 19.14
N ALA A 12 7.54 22.66 18.89
CA ALA A 12 8.32 23.24 17.81
C ALA A 12 9.83 22.98 17.99
N LEU A 13 10.34 23.13 19.22
CA LEU A 13 11.75 22.88 19.55
C LEU A 13 12.12 21.39 19.37
N LEU A 14 11.24 20.48 19.77
CA LEU A 14 11.41 19.04 19.62
C LEU A 14 11.35 18.61 18.15
N ARG A 15 10.44 19.17 17.35
CA ARG A 15 10.40 18.94 15.89
C ARG A 15 11.69 19.39 15.19
N GLN A 16 12.28 20.50 15.62
CA GLN A 16 13.47 21.05 15.00
C GLN A 16 14.76 20.30 15.41
N ARG A 17 14.84 19.83 16.66
CA ARG A 17 16.07 19.24 17.23
C ARG A 17 16.02 17.72 17.38
N GLY A 18 14.86 17.10 17.26
CA GLY A 18 14.63 15.66 17.43
C GLY A 18 14.71 15.17 18.88
N ARG A 19 15.52 15.81 19.74
CA ARG A 19 15.66 15.49 21.16
C ARG A 19 16.06 16.71 21.99
N VAL A 20 15.53 16.83 23.20
CA VAL A 20 15.81 17.94 24.12
C VAL A 20 15.88 17.45 25.57
N ALA A 21 16.93 17.82 26.30
CA ALA A 21 17.08 17.44 27.70
C ALA A 21 16.14 18.23 28.63
N TYR A 22 15.62 17.60 29.70
CA TYR A 22 14.75 18.27 30.68
C TYR A 22 15.43 19.46 31.36
N ARG A 23 16.74 19.37 31.60
CA ARG A 23 17.53 20.48 32.15
C ARG A 23 17.54 21.71 31.23
N THR A 24 17.50 21.48 29.92
CA THR A 24 17.42 22.55 28.92
C THR A 24 16.03 23.18 28.93
N LEU A 25 14.97 22.37 29.01
CA LEU A 25 13.59 22.87 29.09
C LEU A 25 13.35 23.69 30.37
N LYS A 26 13.80 23.19 31.54
CA LYS A 26 13.72 23.91 32.82
C LYS A 26 14.42 25.27 32.78
N ARG A 27 15.61 25.34 32.19
CA ARG A 27 16.36 26.61 32.08
C ARG A 27 15.78 27.57 31.04
N GLN A 28 15.31 27.06 29.91
CA GLN A 28 14.85 27.87 28.79
C GLN A 28 13.44 28.44 29.02
N PHE A 29 12.55 27.66 29.63
CA PHE A 29 11.15 28.03 29.87
C PHE A 29 10.86 28.35 31.34
N GLN A 30 11.88 28.35 32.22
CA GLN A 30 11.78 28.66 33.65
C GLN A 30 10.73 27.79 34.37
N LEU A 31 10.66 26.51 34.00
CA LEU A 31 9.72 25.55 34.57
C LEU A 31 10.22 25.03 35.92
N ASP A 32 9.31 24.96 36.89
CA ASP A 32 9.52 24.25 38.15
C ASP A 32 9.32 22.73 37.96
N ASP A 33 9.52 21.97 39.05
CA ASP A 33 9.40 20.51 38.99
C ASP A 33 7.97 20.07 38.68
N GLU A 34 6.96 20.78 39.18
CA GLU A 34 5.53 20.50 38.95
C GLU A 34 5.15 20.77 37.49
N ALA A 35 5.48 21.95 36.94
CA ALA A 35 5.17 22.26 35.54
C ALA A 35 5.96 21.40 34.54
N LEU A 36 7.11 20.83 34.93
CA LEU A 36 7.81 19.87 34.08
C LEU A 36 7.07 18.52 34.03
N GLU A 37 6.52 18.05 35.15
CA GLU A 37 5.72 16.82 35.15
C GLU A 37 4.41 17.01 34.37
N ASP A 38 3.74 18.15 34.51
CA ASP A 38 2.58 18.48 33.69
C ASP A 38 2.92 18.50 32.19
N LEU A 39 4.08 19.06 31.83
CA LEU A 39 4.56 19.07 30.44
C LEU A 39 4.84 17.65 29.92
N LYS A 40 5.36 16.75 30.77
CA LYS A 40 5.55 15.34 30.39
C LYS A 40 4.22 14.64 30.15
N ILE A 41 3.26 14.80 31.05
CA ILE A 41 1.92 14.23 30.90
C ILE A 41 1.28 14.76 29.61
N GLU A 42 1.39 16.05 29.35
CA GLU A 42 0.80 16.64 28.14
C GLU A 42 1.49 16.15 26.85
N LEU A 43 2.83 16.06 26.81
CA LEU A 43 3.55 15.67 25.59
C LEU A 43 3.61 14.16 25.35
N ILE A 44 3.70 13.35 26.40
CA ILE A 44 3.86 11.89 26.34
C ILE A 44 2.49 11.21 26.39
N ASP A 45 1.63 11.58 27.34
CA ASP A 45 0.38 10.87 27.58
C ASP A 45 -0.79 11.45 26.77
N SER A 46 -0.95 12.78 26.78
CA SER A 46 -2.05 13.47 26.11
C SER A 46 -1.83 13.54 24.60
N GLN A 47 -0.74 14.17 24.16
CA GLN A 47 -0.49 14.41 22.73
C GLN A 47 0.31 13.29 22.05
N ARG A 48 1.01 12.44 22.83
CA ARG A 48 1.79 11.28 22.36
C ARG A 48 2.82 11.65 21.28
N VAL A 49 3.39 12.85 21.39
CA VAL A 49 4.31 13.44 20.41
C VAL A 49 5.78 13.31 20.81
N ALA A 50 6.05 12.89 22.04
CA ALA A 50 7.39 12.66 22.54
C ALA A 50 7.47 11.46 23.48
N THR A 51 8.65 10.88 23.63
CA THR A 51 8.94 9.82 24.61
C THR A 51 10.09 10.25 25.52
N ASP A 52 10.04 9.82 26.78
CA ASP A 52 11.15 9.98 27.71
C ASP A 52 12.22 8.92 27.45
N GLU A 53 13.45 9.38 27.18
CA GLU A 53 14.64 8.55 27.13
C GLU A 53 15.43 8.72 28.44
N GLN A 54 15.46 7.63 29.23
CA GLN A 54 16.25 7.51 30.46
C GLN A 54 15.93 8.55 31.56
N GLY A 55 14.72 9.10 31.59
CA GLY A 55 14.29 10.06 32.62
C GLY A 55 14.96 11.43 32.52
N THR A 56 15.68 11.69 31.42
CA THR A 56 16.57 12.87 31.29
C THR A 56 16.31 13.67 30.01
N VAL A 57 15.75 13.04 28.98
CA VAL A 57 15.62 13.62 27.63
C VAL A 57 14.25 13.32 27.04
N LEU A 58 13.59 14.34 26.48
CA LEU A 58 12.43 14.16 25.61
C LEU A 58 12.90 13.98 24.17
N VAL A 59 12.46 12.90 23.54
CA VAL A 59 12.71 12.60 22.13
C VAL A 59 11.42 12.80 21.35
N TRP A 60 11.47 13.56 20.26
CA TRP A 60 10.33 13.74 19.37
C TRP A 60 9.99 12.43 18.68
N THR A 61 8.77 11.95 18.84
CA THR A 61 8.28 10.71 18.24
C THR A 61 7.16 10.89 17.24
N GLY A 62 6.74 12.15 16.98
CA GLY A 62 5.93 12.58 15.85
C GLY A 62 4.89 11.58 15.35
N GLU A 63 3.63 11.79 15.77
CA GLU A 63 2.42 11.14 15.25
C GLU A 63 2.10 9.75 15.88
N ALA A 64 1.32 9.81 16.96
CA ALA A 64 0.40 8.81 17.51
C ALA A 64 0.75 7.32 17.34
N ALA A 65 1.69 6.81 18.14
CA ALA A 65 1.71 5.41 18.51
C ALA A 65 0.75 5.19 19.69
N LEU A 66 -0.41 4.53 19.50
CA LEU A 66 -1.23 4.00 20.61
C LEU A 66 -0.45 2.93 21.40
N PRO A 67 -0.73 2.72 22.70
CA PRO A 67 -0.08 1.65 23.46
C PRO A 67 -0.61 0.27 23.00
N PRO A 68 0.23 -0.78 22.97
CA PRO A 68 -0.23 -2.12 22.62
C PRO A 68 -1.16 -2.66 23.71
N ALA A 69 -2.37 -3.04 23.31
CA ALA A 69 -3.26 -3.87 24.12
C ALA A 69 -2.55 -5.21 24.47
N PRO A 70 -2.89 -5.84 25.61
CA PRO A 70 -2.24 -7.08 26.02
C PRO A 70 -2.38 -8.13 24.91
N ALA A 71 -1.27 -8.79 24.61
CA ALA A 71 -1.15 -9.79 23.57
C ALA A 71 -2.14 -10.95 23.76
N VAL A 72 -3.33 -10.80 23.18
CA VAL A 72 -3.97 -11.93 22.51
C VAL A 72 -3.04 -12.25 21.36
N ALA A 73 -2.46 -13.44 21.35
CA ALA A 73 -1.60 -13.94 20.29
C ALA A 73 -2.39 -14.01 18.97
N LEU A 74 -2.59 -12.87 18.33
CA LEU A 74 -2.78 -12.78 16.90
C LEU A 74 -1.42 -13.14 16.31
N ALA A 75 -1.38 -14.29 15.65
CA ALA A 75 -0.28 -14.71 14.82
C ALA A 75 0.27 -13.51 14.04
N PRO A 76 1.60 -13.38 13.88
CA PRO A 76 2.19 -12.27 13.16
C PRO A 76 1.48 -12.15 11.81
N ALA A 77 0.86 -11.00 11.56
CA ALA A 77 0.42 -10.64 10.23
C ALA A 77 1.67 -10.74 9.35
N SER A 78 1.74 -11.83 8.60
CA SER A 78 2.86 -12.20 7.78
C SER A 78 3.09 -11.07 6.80
N ALA A 79 4.21 -10.38 6.96
CA ALA A 79 4.74 -9.49 5.93
C ALA A 79 4.79 -10.27 4.61
N PRO A 80 4.04 -9.89 3.55
CA PRO A 80 4.15 -10.59 2.29
C PRO A 80 5.34 -10.03 1.51
N LEU A 81 6.55 -10.34 1.97
CA LEU A 81 7.68 -10.57 1.06
C LEU A 81 7.81 -12.06 0.68
N ILE A 82 6.95 -12.93 1.21
CA ILE A 82 7.10 -14.39 1.10
C ILE A 82 5.92 -15.02 0.35
N TYR A 83 5.65 -14.54 -0.86
CA TYR A 83 5.01 -15.39 -1.86
C TYR A 83 5.62 -15.10 -3.23
N THR A 84 6.95 -15.01 -3.26
CA THR A 84 7.66 -14.90 -4.52
C THR A 84 8.19 -16.30 -4.86
N PRO A 85 7.91 -16.86 -6.05
CA PRO A 85 8.47 -18.14 -6.46
C PRO A 85 10.00 -18.16 -6.31
N PRO A 86 10.64 -19.30 -5.99
CA PRO A 86 12.07 -19.35 -5.69
C PRO A 86 12.95 -18.75 -6.81
N TYR A 87 12.58 -18.98 -8.07
CA TYR A 87 13.28 -18.45 -9.25
C TYR A 87 13.22 -16.92 -9.35
N LEU A 88 12.14 -16.31 -8.85
CA LEU A 88 11.93 -14.87 -8.88
C LEU A 88 12.62 -14.25 -7.66
N ALA A 89 12.58 -14.91 -6.50
CA ALA A 89 13.33 -14.51 -5.30
C ALA A 89 14.85 -14.45 -5.55
N GLU A 90 15.42 -15.44 -6.25
CA GLU A 90 16.85 -15.47 -6.59
C GLU A 90 17.26 -14.28 -7.49
N ARG A 91 16.43 -13.95 -8.50
CA ARG A 91 16.70 -12.80 -9.37
C ARG A 91 16.51 -11.46 -8.65
N ILE A 92 15.57 -11.37 -7.71
CA ILE A 92 15.42 -10.21 -6.82
C ILE A 92 16.66 -10.03 -5.96
N LEU A 93 17.16 -11.10 -5.35
CA LEU A 93 18.35 -11.05 -4.50
C LEU A 93 19.60 -10.63 -5.29
N THR A 94 19.71 -11.05 -6.56
CA THR A 94 20.84 -10.68 -7.43
C THR A 94 20.76 -9.21 -7.89
N SER A 95 19.55 -8.66 -8.04
CA SER A 95 19.32 -7.26 -8.42
C SER A 95 19.27 -6.30 -7.23
N ARG A 96 19.36 -6.81 -5.99
CA ARG A 96 19.21 -6.07 -4.73
C ARG A 96 20.23 -4.93 -4.54
N SER A 97 21.46 -5.11 -5.01
CA SER A 97 22.54 -4.13 -4.89
C SER A 97 22.41 -2.92 -5.82
N ALA A 98 21.47 -2.95 -6.78
CA ALA A 98 21.23 -1.87 -7.73
C ALA A 98 19.98 -1.01 -7.41
N LEU A 99 19.26 -1.28 -6.31
CA LEU A 99 17.90 -0.75 -6.06
C LEU A 99 17.82 0.47 -5.11
N GLU A 100 18.92 1.04 -4.64
CA GLU A 100 18.87 2.22 -3.76
C GLU A 100 18.72 3.53 -4.55
N GLY A 101 17.52 4.13 -4.49
CA GLY A 101 17.28 5.50 -4.94
C GLY A 101 17.02 5.68 -6.44
N GLU A 102 16.82 4.58 -7.17
CA GLU A 102 16.54 4.62 -8.61
C GLU A 102 15.07 4.95 -8.89
N ARG A 103 14.82 5.86 -9.84
CA ARG A 103 13.50 6.06 -10.45
C ARG A 103 13.28 4.96 -11.46
N LYS A 104 12.28 4.13 -11.23
CA LYS A 104 11.87 3.08 -12.17
C LYS A 104 10.50 3.36 -12.73
N GLN A 105 10.35 3.15 -14.03
CA GLN A 105 9.04 3.06 -14.64
C GLN A 105 8.43 1.71 -14.26
N VAL A 106 7.25 1.73 -13.66
CA VAL A 106 6.54 0.50 -13.26
C VAL A 106 5.10 0.55 -13.71
N THR A 107 4.46 -0.62 -13.74
CA THR A 107 3.01 -0.75 -13.85
C THR A 107 2.46 -1.37 -12.57
N VAL A 108 1.50 -0.68 -11.97
CA VAL A 108 0.76 -1.12 -10.80
C VAL A 108 -0.56 -1.73 -11.26
N LEU A 109 -0.87 -2.91 -10.73
CA LEU A 109 -2.11 -3.65 -10.96
C LEU A 109 -2.86 -3.80 -9.64
N PHE A 110 -4.12 -3.41 -9.62
CA PHE A 110 -5.08 -3.73 -8.56
C PHE A 110 -6.12 -4.70 -9.10
N ALA A 111 -6.39 -5.77 -8.35
CA ALA A 111 -7.47 -6.69 -8.65
C ALA A 111 -8.30 -6.90 -7.38
N ASP A 112 -9.62 -6.87 -7.52
CA ASP A 112 -10.56 -6.92 -6.40
C ASP A 112 -11.82 -7.70 -6.77
N LEU A 113 -12.41 -8.40 -5.80
CA LEU A 113 -13.66 -9.11 -5.98
C LEU A 113 -14.84 -8.19 -5.74
N LYS A 114 -15.74 -8.12 -6.73
CA LYS A 114 -16.95 -7.33 -6.54
C LYS A 114 -17.91 -8.03 -5.56
N GLY A 115 -18.38 -7.27 -4.59
CA GLY A 115 -19.46 -7.69 -3.69
C GLY A 115 -18.99 -8.73 -2.68
N SER A 116 -17.69 -8.89 -2.47
CA SER A 116 -17.10 -9.75 -1.44
C SER A 116 -17.69 -9.47 -0.06
N MET A 117 -17.82 -8.20 0.34
CA MET A 117 -18.42 -7.84 1.62
C MET A 117 -19.85 -8.34 1.76
N GLU A 118 -20.67 -8.25 0.71
CA GLU A 118 -22.06 -8.75 0.73
C GLU A 118 -22.10 -10.28 0.70
N LEU A 119 -21.23 -10.91 -0.09
CA LEU A 119 -21.10 -12.37 -0.18
C LEU A 119 -20.59 -12.99 1.13
N LEU A 120 -19.86 -12.22 1.93
CA LEU A 120 -19.19 -12.68 3.15
C LEU A 120 -19.83 -12.15 4.44
N ALA A 121 -20.78 -11.20 4.36
CA ALA A 121 -21.40 -10.56 5.54
C ALA A 121 -22.14 -11.55 6.45
N GLU A 122 -22.71 -12.60 5.88
CA GLU A 122 -23.45 -13.64 6.63
C GLU A 122 -22.63 -14.92 6.86
N ARG A 123 -21.36 -14.93 6.42
CA ARG A 123 -20.45 -16.09 6.52
C ARG A 123 -19.55 -15.95 7.73
N ASP A 124 -19.26 -17.07 8.38
CA ASP A 124 -18.22 -17.09 9.39
C ASP A 124 -16.85 -16.73 8.77
N PRO A 125 -15.94 -16.06 9.49
CA PRO A 125 -14.64 -15.66 8.97
C PRO A 125 -13.81 -16.80 8.38
N GLU A 126 -13.97 -18.02 8.90
CA GLU A 126 -13.32 -19.22 8.37
C GLU A 126 -13.88 -19.63 7.01
N GLU A 127 -15.20 -19.61 6.83
CA GLU A 127 -15.85 -19.90 5.55
C GLU A 127 -15.56 -18.82 4.51
N ALA A 128 -15.52 -17.56 4.95
CA ALA A 128 -15.12 -16.45 4.11
C ALA A 128 -13.69 -16.63 3.57
N ARG A 129 -12.77 -17.07 4.42
CA ARG A 129 -11.39 -17.34 4.04
C ARG A 129 -11.27 -18.53 3.09
N GLN A 130 -11.98 -19.62 3.35
CA GLN A 130 -12.02 -20.79 2.45
C GLN A 130 -12.53 -20.44 1.05
N PHE A 131 -13.41 -19.44 0.95
CA PHE A 131 -13.90 -18.94 -0.33
C PHE A 131 -12.89 -18.00 -1.02
N LEU A 132 -12.24 -17.12 -0.27
CA LEU A 132 -11.29 -16.13 -0.81
C LEU A 132 -9.94 -16.73 -1.20
N ASP A 133 -9.42 -17.69 -0.43
CA ASP A 133 -8.08 -18.26 -0.63
C ASP A 133 -7.87 -18.79 -2.06
N PRO A 134 -8.78 -19.61 -2.66
CA PRO A 134 -8.64 -20.06 -4.04
C PRO A 134 -8.63 -18.92 -5.06
N VAL A 135 -9.41 -17.86 -4.81
CA VAL A 135 -9.47 -16.71 -5.72
C VAL A 135 -8.16 -15.92 -5.67
N LEU A 136 -7.64 -15.66 -4.47
CA LEU A 136 -6.35 -15.02 -4.29
C LEU A 136 -5.23 -15.84 -4.92
N GLU A 137 -5.22 -17.16 -4.74
CA GLU A 137 -4.25 -18.06 -5.38
C GLU A 137 -4.27 -17.94 -6.91
N HIS A 138 -5.46 -17.90 -7.52
CA HIS A 138 -5.60 -17.70 -8.97
C HIS A 138 -5.07 -16.34 -9.43
N MET A 139 -5.34 -15.27 -8.67
CA MET A 139 -4.80 -13.94 -8.96
C MET A 139 -3.28 -13.93 -8.88
N MET A 140 -2.71 -14.48 -7.80
CA MET A 140 -1.26 -14.51 -7.58
C MET A 140 -0.54 -15.36 -8.64
N ALA A 141 -1.12 -16.50 -9.01
CA ALA A 141 -0.58 -17.35 -10.09
C ALA A 141 -0.53 -16.60 -11.43
N ALA A 142 -1.55 -15.80 -11.74
CA ALA A 142 -1.57 -14.97 -12.95
C ALA A 142 -0.51 -13.87 -12.91
N VAL A 143 -0.30 -13.19 -11.77
CA VAL A 143 0.78 -12.21 -11.60
C VAL A 143 2.14 -12.84 -11.86
N HIS A 144 2.42 -13.96 -11.20
CA HIS A 144 3.72 -14.63 -11.30
C HIS A 144 4.01 -15.19 -12.68
N ARG A 145 2.97 -15.70 -13.37
CA ARG A 145 3.11 -16.21 -14.74
C ARG A 145 3.72 -15.17 -15.69
N TYR A 146 3.46 -13.89 -15.46
CA TYR A 146 3.99 -12.79 -16.25
C TYR A 146 5.13 -12.03 -15.54
N GLU A 147 5.75 -12.66 -14.54
CA GLU A 147 6.89 -12.13 -13.78
C GLU A 147 6.59 -10.84 -13.00
N GLY A 148 5.32 -10.62 -12.65
CA GLY A 148 4.95 -9.58 -11.70
C GLY A 148 5.27 -10.00 -10.26
N THR A 149 5.35 -9.02 -9.37
CA THR A 149 5.55 -9.22 -7.93
C THR A 149 4.28 -8.80 -7.18
N VAL A 150 3.69 -9.72 -6.43
CA VAL A 150 2.56 -9.40 -5.53
C VAL A 150 3.11 -8.64 -4.34
N ASN A 151 2.66 -7.41 -4.16
CA ASN A 151 3.18 -6.53 -3.14
C ASN A 151 2.35 -6.56 -1.86
N GLN A 152 1.03 -6.61 -2.01
CA GLN A 152 0.11 -6.57 -0.88
C GLN A 152 -1.17 -7.34 -1.21
N ILE A 153 -1.70 -8.05 -0.21
CA ILE A 153 -3.03 -8.64 -0.23
C ILE A 153 -3.95 -7.74 0.59
N MET A 154 -5.11 -7.40 0.04
CA MET A 154 -6.05 -6.42 0.59
C MET A 154 -7.39 -7.09 0.93
N GLY A 155 -7.37 -8.13 1.75
CA GLY A 155 -8.56 -8.91 2.08
C GLY A 155 -8.99 -9.80 0.91
N ASP A 156 -9.80 -9.27 0.01
CA ASP A 156 -10.39 -9.96 -1.15
C ASP A 156 -9.75 -9.56 -2.49
N GLY A 157 -8.74 -8.69 -2.44
CA GLY A 157 -7.99 -8.23 -3.60
C GLY A 157 -6.47 -8.30 -3.42
N ILE A 158 -5.75 -8.00 -4.49
CA ILE A 158 -4.29 -7.90 -4.50
C ILE A 158 -3.80 -6.63 -5.17
N MET A 159 -2.64 -6.16 -4.72
CA MET A 159 -1.82 -5.17 -5.41
C MET A 159 -0.55 -5.84 -5.91
N ALA A 160 -0.29 -5.70 -7.20
CA ALA A 160 0.89 -6.25 -7.86
C ALA A 160 1.67 -5.17 -8.63
N LEU A 161 2.98 -5.38 -8.74
CA LEU A 161 3.92 -4.50 -9.41
C LEU A 161 4.62 -5.24 -10.55
N PHE A 162 4.77 -4.56 -11.68
CA PHE A 162 5.52 -5.01 -12.83
C PHE A 162 6.60 -3.97 -13.16
N GLY A 163 7.82 -4.42 -13.45
CA GLY A 163 8.98 -3.52 -13.67
C GLY A 163 9.75 -3.19 -12.39
N ALA A 164 9.28 -3.65 -11.23
CA ALA A 164 10.03 -3.63 -9.97
C ALA A 164 9.67 -4.84 -9.11
N PRO A 165 10.61 -5.36 -8.30
CA PRO A 165 12.05 -5.04 -8.27
C PRO A 165 12.81 -5.47 -9.55
N LEU A 166 12.24 -6.42 -10.30
CA LEU A 166 12.74 -6.85 -11.61
C LEU A 166 12.35 -5.84 -12.69
N ALA A 167 13.35 -5.19 -13.29
CA ALA A 167 13.14 -4.29 -14.41
C ALA A 167 12.81 -5.09 -15.68
N HIS A 168 11.70 -4.72 -16.33
CA HIS A 168 11.24 -5.29 -17.59
C HIS A 168 10.83 -4.13 -18.50
N GLU A 169 11.31 -4.10 -19.75
CA GLU A 169 10.92 -3.06 -20.72
C GLU A 169 9.44 -3.19 -21.13
N ASP A 170 8.92 -4.42 -21.11
CA ASP A 170 7.55 -4.79 -21.45
C ASP A 170 6.63 -4.89 -20.21
N HIS A 171 6.99 -4.23 -19.10
CA HIS A 171 6.28 -4.29 -17.82
C HIS A 171 4.77 -4.01 -17.94
N ALA A 172 4.39 -3.04 -18.78
CA ALA A 172 2.98 -2.68 -18.99
C ALA A 172 2.21 -3.77 -19.74
N ALA A 173 2.81 -4.36 -20.78
CA ALA A 173 2.20 -5.44 -21.55
C ALA A 173 2.00 -6.70 -20.68
N ARG A 174 3.01 -7.03 -19.87
CA ARG A 174 2.95 -8.12 -18.88
C ARG A 174 1.81 -7.93 -17.87
N ALA A 175 1.66 -6.71 -17.35
CA ALA A 175 0.56 -6.40 -16.45
C ALA A 175 -0.81 -6.57 -17.12
N CYS A 176 -0.95 -6.15 -18.39
CA CYS A 176 -2.18 -6.38 -19.16
C CYS A 176 -2.44 -7.89 -19.38
N TYR A 177 -1.43 -8.67 -19.73
CA TYR A 177 -1.59 -10.12 -19.91
C TYR A 177 -1.93 -10.83 -18.60
N ALA A 178 -1.36 -10.40 -17.47
CA ALA A 178 -1.72 -10.87 -16.16
C ALA A 178 -3.19 -10.55 -15.85
N ALA A 179 -3.62 -9.31 -16.07
CA ALA A 179 -5.02 -8.90 -15.86
C ALA A 179 -6.01 -9.73 -16.69
N LEU A 180 -5.70 -10.00 -17.96
CA LEU A 180 -6.54 -10.85 -18.81
C LEU A 180 -6.55 -12.31 -18.33
N ALA A 181 -5.39 -12.85 -17.95
CA ALA A 181 -5.32 -14.21 -17.42
C ALA A 181 -6.06 -14.36 -16.09
N MET A 182 -6.05 -13.33 -15.23
CA MET A 182 -6.87 -13.30 -14.01
C MET A 182 -8.36 -13.35 -14.37
N GLN A 183 -8.81 -12.53 -15.33
CA GLN A 183 -10.21 -12.52 -15.75
C GLN A 183 -10.66 -13.89 -16.29
N GLU A 184 -9.83 -14.53 -17.11
CA GLU A 184 -10.11 -15.89 -17.63
C GLU A 184 -10.16 -16.95 -16.52
N ALA A 185 -9.22 -16.91 -15.57
CA ALA A 185 -9.23 -17.82 -14.42
C ALA A 185 -10.47 -17.61 -13.55
N MET A 186 -10.80 -16.35 -13.29
CA MET A 186 -11.96 -15.95 -12.50
C MET A 186 -13.28 -16.37 -13.16
N GLN A 187 -13.40 -16.27 -14.49
CA GLN A 187 -14.58 -16.74 -15.21
C GLN A 187 -14.82 -18.24 -15.02
N ARG A 188 -13.76 -19.06 -15.11
CA ARG A 188 -13.88 -20.51 -14.88
C ARG A 188 -14.30 -20.84 -13.45
N TYR A 189 -13.69 -20.18 -12.48
CA TYR A 189 -14.05 -20.36 -11.07
C TYR A 189 -15.48 -19.87 -10.78
N ALA A 190 -15.88 -18.74 -11.37
CA ALA A 190 -17.23 -18.21 -11.23
C ALA A 190 -18.29 -19.17 -11.80
N GLU A 191 -18.01 -19.88 -12.90
CA GLU A 191 -18.91 -20.91 -13.42
C GLU A 191 -19.06 -22.09 -12.45
N GLU A 192 -17.97 -22.53 -11.83
CA GLU A 192 -17.98 -23.62 -10.85
C GLU A 192 -18.75 -23.23 -9.59
N VAL A 193 -18.47 -22.05 -9.03
CA VAL A 193 -19.18 -21.50 -7.87
C VAL A 193 -20.65 -21.29 -8.19
N ARG A 194 -20.98 -20.80 -9.39
CA ARG A 194 -22.38 -20.65 -9.80
C ARG A 194 -23.11 -21.98 -9.85
N ARG A 195 -22.47 -23.06 -10.30
CA ARG A 195 -23.09 -24.40 -10.35
C ARG A 195 -23.26 -25.03 -8.97
N THR A 196 -22.30 -24.82 -8.08
CA THR A 196 -22.26 -25.48 -6.76
C THR A 196 -22.99 -24.69 -5.68
N GLN A 197 -22.88 -23.36 -5.70
CA GLN A 197 -23.38 -22.46 -4.66
C GLN A 197 -24.41 -21.43 -5.17
N GLY A 198 -24.62 -21.33 -6.49
CA GLY A 198 -25.57 -20.36 -7.07
C GLY A 198 -25.09 -18.91 -7.06
N LEU A 199 -23.84 -18.65 -6.65
CA LEU A 199 -23.30 -17.30 -6.50
C LEU A 199 -22.65 -16.81 -7.80
N LEU A 200 -22.75 -15.50 -8.05
CA LEU A 200 -22.05 -14.84 -9.14
C LEU A 200 -20.82 -14.13 -8.60
N VAL A 201 -19.65 -14.58 -9.04
CA VAL A 201 -18.36 -14.00 -8.65
C VAL A 201 -17.80 -13.23 -9.83
N GLN A 202 -17.45 -11.96 -9.61
CA GLN A 202 -16.89 -11.11 -10.64
C GLN A 202 -15.72 -10.32 -10.08
N MET A 203 -14.70 -10.11 -10.89
CA MET A 203 -13.51 -9.37 -10.51
C MET A 203 -13.38 -8.10 -11.33
N ARG A 204 -12.86 -7.06 -10.69
CA ARG A 204 -12.45 -5.81 -11.32
C ARG A 204 -10.94 -5.72 -11.32
N VAL A 205 -10.37 -5.15 -12.38
CA VAL A 205 -8.92 -4.94 -12.46
C VAL A 205 -8.62 -3.52 -12.94
N GLY A 206 -7.67 -2.87 -12.27
CA GLY A 206 -7.20 -1.53 -12.59
C GLY A 206 -5.70 -1.49 -12.80
N LEU A 207 -5.26 -0.80 -13.85
CA LEU A 207 -3.86 -0.70 -14.26
C LEU A 207 -3.44 0.76 -14.40
N ASN A 208 -2.29 1.12 -13.83
CA ASN A 208 -1.64 2.40 -14.12
C ASN A 208 -0.13 2.25 -14.19
N SER A 209 0.49 3.01 -15.10
CA SER A 209 1.95 3.05 -15.26
C SER A 209 2.48 4.43 -14.89
N GLY A 210 3.60 4.46 -14.18
CA GLY A 210 4.22 5.70 -13.73
C GLY A 210 5.59 5.48 -13.11
N GLU A 211 6.33 6.57 -12.91
CA GLU A 211 7.60 6.53 -12.21
C GLU A 211 7.39 6.28 -10.72
N VAL A 212 8.20 5.40 -10.16
CA VAL A 212 8.28 5.14 -8.72
C VAL A 212 9.73 5.20 -8.27
N VAL A 213 9.95 5.71 -7.07
CA VAL A 213 11.28 5.66 -6.44
C VAL A 213 11.32 4.43 -5.57
N VAL A 214 12.27 3.54 -5.85
CA VAL A 214 12.55 2.39 -4.99
C VAL A 214 13.66 2.78 -4.02
N ARG A 215 13.39 2.67 -2.71
CA ARG A 215 14.42 2.79 -1.68
C ARG A 215 14.35 1.53 -0.82
N ALA A 216 15.49 0.86 -0.64
CA ALA A 216 15.61 -0.24 0.30
C ALA A 216 15.73 0.33 1.73
N ILE A 217 14.79 -0.01 2.61
CA ILE A 217 14.93 0.26 4.04
C ILE A 217 15.25 -1.06 4.76
N GLY A 218 16.52 -1.24 5.12
CA GLY A 218 16.98 -2.36 5.96
C GLY A 218 17.26 -3.68 5.22
N ASN A 219 17.37 -4.77 5.99
CA ASN A 219 17.70 -6.12 5.51
C ASN A 219 16.47 -6.88 4.96
N ASP A 220 15.32 -6.22 4.90
CA ASP A 220 14.11 -6.64 4.21
C ASP A 220 13.88 -5.70 3.01
N LEU A 221 13.33 -6.21 1.91
CA LEU A 221 12.91 -5.38 0.77
C LEU A 221 11.68 -4.54 1.15
N HIS A 222 11.79 -3.66 2.14
CA HIS A 222 10.81 -2.59 2.33
C HIS A 222 11.09 -1.54 1.26
N MET A 223 10.35 -1.60 0.15
CA MET A 223 10.33 -0.49 -0.80
C MET A 223 9.63 0.69 -0.13
N ASP A 224 10.29 1.83 -0.02
CA ASP A 224 9.71 3.04 0.55
C ASP A 224 8.63 3.61 -0.40
N TYR A 225 7.36 3.25 -0.16
CA TYR A 225 6.23 3.51 -1.07
C TYR A 225 5.79 4.98 -1.18
N SER A 226 6.48 5.90 -0.50
CA SER A 226 6.10 7.32 -0.42
C SER A 226 6.04 8.03 -1.77
N ALA A 227 6.83 7.60 -2.77
CA ALA A 227 6.78 8.13 -4.14
C ALA A 227 5.78 7.41 -5.07
N VAL A 228 5.21 6.30 -4.62
CA VAL A 228 4.29 5.44 -5.40
C VAL A 228 2.83 5.91 -5.25
N GLY A 229 2.54 6.76 -4.25
CA GLY A 229 1.18 7.15 -3.86
C GLY A 229 0.28 7.57 -5.02
N GLN A 230 0.72 8.50 -5.88
CA GLN A 230 -0.12 8.95 -7.00
C GLN A 230 -0.35 7.85 -8.06
N THR A 231 0.69 7.11 -8.42
CA THR A 231 0.61 6.02 -9.41
C THR A 231 -0.29 4.89 -8.93
N THR A 232 -0.13 4.50 -7.66
CA THR A 232 -0.94 3.49 -6.97
C THR A 232 -2.38 3.93 -6.80
N HIS A 233 -2.62 5.15 -6.34
CA HIS A 233 -3.98 5.67 -6.15
C HIS A 233 -4.75 5.70 -7.47
N LEU A 234 -4.09 6.06 -8.58
CA LEU A 234 -4.74 6.05 -9.88
C LEU A 234 -5.03 4.62 -10.36
N ALA A 235 -4.16 3.65 -10.13
CA ALA A 235 -4.43 2.24 -10.44
C ALA A 235 -5.62 1.70 -9.64
N ALA A 236 -5.64 1.93 -8.32
CA ALA A 236 -6.75 1.56 -7.45
C ALA A 236 -8.06 2.23 -7.90
N ARG A 237 -7.98 3.47 -8.39
CA ARG A 237 -9.15 4.16 -8.91
C ARG A 237 -9.66 3.56 -10.21
N MET A 238 -8.77 3.14 -11.10
CA MET A 238 -9.16 2.42 -12.32
C MET A 238 -9.88 1.12 -11.98
N GLU A 239 -9.42 0.39 -10.94
CA GLU A 239 -10.12 -0.80 -10.45
C GLU A 239 -11.53 -0.45 -9.98
N GLN A 240 -11.67 0.56 -9.12
CA GLN A 240 -12.97 0.98 -8.57
C GLN A 240 -13.97 1.43 -9.65
N LEU A 241 -13.47 2.03 -10.73
CA LEU A 241 -14.29 2.47 -11.86
C LEU A 241 -14.59 1.35 -12.86
N ALA A 242 -13.87 0.23 -12.78
CA ALA A 242 -14.05 -0.88 -13.70
C ALA A 242 -15.43 -1.50 -13.53
N ALA A 243 -16.07 -1.78 -14.66
CA ALA A 243 -17.24 -2.63 -14.66
C ALA A 243 -16.85 -4.05 -14.19
N PRO A 244 -17.76 -4.79 -13.55
CA PRO A 244 -17.45 -6.15 -13.09
C PRO A 244 -17.10 -7.05 -14.28
N GLY A 245 -16.01 -7.81 -14.18
CA GLY A 245 -15.49 -8.62 -15.27
C GLY A 245 -14.71 -7.83 -16.34
N SER A 246 -14.32 -6.58 -16.05
CA SER A 246 -13.55 -5.74 -16.97
C SER A 246 -12.21 -5.29 -16.37
N VAL A 247 -11.33 -4.86 -17.25
CA VAL A 247 -10.02 -4.30 -16.93
C VAL A 247 -9.99 -2.85 -17.40
N LEU A 248 -9.68 -1.92 -16.51
CA LEU A 248 -9.42 -0.53 -16.87
C LEU A 248 -7.93 -0.21 -16.78
N LEU A 249 -7.48 0.59 -17.72
CA LEU A 249 -6.13 1.10 -17.76
C LEU A 249 -6.12 2.61 -18.00
N THR A 250 -5.11 3.28 -17.49
CA THR A 250 -4.91 4.71 -17.75
C THR A 250 -4.33 4.97 -19.13
N ALA A 251 -4.44 6.21 -19.61
CA ALA A 251 -3.77 6.64 -20.83
C ALA A 251 -2.23 6.46 -20.77
N ALA A 252 -1.64 6.55 -19.58
CA ALA A 252 -0.21 6.31 -19.39
C ALA A 252 0.16 4.85 -19.68
N THR A 253 -0.63 3.90 -19.20
CA THR A 253 -0.46 2.48 -19.54
C THR A 253 -0.75 2.23 -21.02
N LEU A 254 -1.79 2.84 -21.58
CA LEU A 254 -2.19 2.65 -22.99
C LEU A 254 -1.03 2.93 -23.96
N ARG A 255 -0.33 4.05 -23.78
CA ARG A 255 0.83 4.42 -24.62
C ARG A 255 1.95 3.38 -24.61
N LEU A 256 2.09 2.61 -23.53
CA LEU A 256 3.13 1.59 -23.39
C LEU A 256 2.73 0.24 -23.98
N VAL A 257 1.43 0.01 -24.20
CA VAL A 257 0.89 -1.28 -24.67
C VAL A 257 0.21 -1.18 -26.03
N GLU A 258 0.36 -0.04 -26.70
CA GLU A 258 -0.18 0.18 -28.04
C GLU A 258 0.38 -0.88 -29.01
N GLY A 259 -0.52 -1.53 -29.74
CA GLY A 259 -0.16 -2.65 -30.63
C GLY A 259 -0.05 -4.02 -29.96
N PHE A 260 -0.03 -4.11 -28.63
CA PHE A 260 0.01 -5.39 -27.89
C PHE A 260 -1.37 -5.87 -27.43
N VAL A 261 -2.28 -4.93 -27.16
CA VAL A 261 -3.63 -5.23 -26.66
C VAL A 261 -4.71 -4.46 -27.42
N ARG A 262 -5.91 -5.04 -27.48
CA ARG A 262 -7.09 -4.35 -27.99
C ARG A 262 -7.77 -3.63 -26.84
N VAL A 263 -8.00 -2.33 -27.00
CA VAL A 263 -8.67 -1.49 -26.01
C VAL A 263 -9.90 -0.82 -26.61
N GLN A 264 -10.87 -0.53 -25.76
CA GLN A 264 -12.02 0.31 -26.09
C GLN A 264 -11.94 1.58 -25.25
N ALA A 265 -11.91 2.75 -25.91
CA ALA A 265 -11.94 4.02 -25.21
C ALA A 265 -13.32 4.24 -24.55
N LEU A 266 -13.31 4.58 -23.26
CA LEU A 266 -14.53 4.89 -22.51
C LEU A 266 -14.87 6.40 -22.51
N GLY A 267 -14.09 7.21 -23.20
CA GLY A 267 -14.18 8.67 -23.16
C GLY A 267 -13.58 9.26 -21.88
N PRO A 268 -13.68 10.58 -21.68
CA PRO A 268 -13.18 11.25 -20.48
C PRO A 268 -14.01 10.84 -19.27
N VAL A 269 -13.36 10.15 -18.31
CA VAL A 269 -13.97 9.75 -17.04
C VAL A 269 -13.46 10.67 -15.92
N PRO A 270 -14.34 11.39 -15.20
CA PRO A 270 -13.91 12.27 -14.12
C PRO A 270 -13.36 11.44 -12.96
N VAL A 271 -12.06 11.58 -12.70
CA VAL A 271 -11.40 10.97 -11.56
C VAL A 271 -11.36 11.97 -10.40
N LYS A 272 -12.20 11.73 -9.38
CA LYS A 272 -12.25 12.55 -8.16
C LYS A 272 -10.88 12.55 -7.47
N GLY A 273 -10.30 13.74 -7.24
CA GLY A 273 -9.02 13.90 -6.53
C GLY A 273 -7.83 14.27 -7.42
N LEU A 274 -7.97 14.22 -8.75
CA LEU A 274 -7.08 14.91 -9.68
C LEU A 274 -7.71 16.27 -9.98
N GLY A 275 -7.17 17.33 -9.37
CA GLY A 275 -7.51 18.70 -9.76
C GLY A 275 -7.26 18.84 -11.26
N ALA A 276 -8.26 19.36 -11.98
CA ALA A 276 -8.15 19.65 -13.40
C ALA A 276 -6.91 20.53 -13.64
N ALA A 277 -5.83 19.92 -14.12
CA ALA A 277 -4.65 20.61 -14.58
C ALA A 277 -4.39 20.20 -16.02
N SER A 278 -4.77 21.13 -16.89
CA SER A 278 -4.38 21.35 -18.30
C SER A 278 -4.63 20.21 -19.30
N GLY A 279 -5.49 20.52 -20.26
CA GLY A 279 -5.80 19.67 -21.40
C GLY A 279 -4.62 19.40 -22.33
N ALA A 280 -4.72 18.26 -22.99
CA ALA A 280 -4.44 18.06 -24.40
C ALA A 280 -5.16 16.75 -24.79
N ASP A 281 -5.72 16.75 -25.99
CA ASP A 281 -6.62 15.75 -26.57
C ASP A 281 -6.18 14.27 -26.46
#